data_AF-A0A1G9QFF8-F1
#
_entry.id   AF-A0A1G9QFF8-F1
#
_cell.length_a   1.000
_cell.length_b   1.000
_cell.length_c   1.000
_cell.angle_alpha   90.00
_cell.angle_beta   90.00
_cell.angle_gamma   90.00
#
_symmetry.space_group_name_H-M   'P 1'
#
loop_
_entity.id
_entity.type
_entity.pdbx_description
1 polymer ?
#
loop_
_entity_poly.entity_id
_entity_poly.type
_entity_poly.pdbx_seq_one_letter_code
_entity_poly.pdbx_strand_id
1 'polypeptide(L)'
;MKKTFYVMIFVLLLFVTVSSNVYADDWYNIGYSIGQSIGNSPAQDDKSFYKDDKYDFTHIKKICVVSTVPPQCYAYISDPYITQKYTNYISHSFADICNMSSANEAGDVFTALYSDTLKPGSTEFNSAYITYIRKNYDAVLYVNIYAYNQNEGLGNVFMDFRLIDTKTGKDVMYYKDMRLNAPRSDKEGMIQRITNTFRTKFKKAKNNY
;
A
#
# COMPACT_ATOMS: atom_id res chain seq x y z
N MET A 1 28.64 15.39 -12.21
CA MET A 1 27.77 14.24 -11.97
C MET A 1 26.38 14.74 -11.59
N LYS A 2 25.43 14.73 -12.52
CA LYS A 2 24.03 15.11 -12.24
C LYS A 2 23.32 13.88 -11.67
N LYS A 3 22.89 13.95 -10.41
CA LYS A 3 22.04 12.92 -9.78
C LYS A 3 20.63 13.12 -10.31
N THR A 4 20.20 12.28 -11.25
CA THR A 4 18.84 12.35 -11.77
C THR A 4 17.93 11.55 -10.85
N PHE A 5 17.13 12.27 -10.04
CA PHE A 5 16.05 11.71 -9.26
C PHE A 5 14.93 11.31 -10.23
N TYR A 6 14.87 10.04 -10.64
CA TYR A 6 13.77 9.53 -11.44
C TYR A 6 12.70 8.96 -10.50
N VAL A 7 11.57 9.66 -10.43
CA VAL A 7 10.37 9.23 -9.69
C VAL A 7 9.80 8.00 -10.39
N MET A 8 10.18 6.82 -9.90
CA MET A 8 9.81 5.50 -10.43
C MET A 8 8.42 5.07 -9.92
N ILE A 9 7.36 5.84 -10.21
CA ILE A 9 6.01 5.60 -9.66
C ILE A 9 5.09 4.71 -10.53
N PHE A 10 5.47 4.34 -11.76
CA PHE A 10 4.46 3.83 -12.70
C PHE A 10 4.36 2.30 -12.91
N VAL A 11 5.24 1.46 -12.35
CA VAL A 11 5.38 0.07 -12.85
C VAL A 11 4.67 -1.00 -12.02
N LEU A 12 4.24 -0.72 -10.78
CA LEU A 12 3.50 -1.72 -9.97
C LEU A 12 1.98 -1.76 -10.19
N LEU A 13 1.45 -0.94 -11.11
CA LEU A 13 0.05 -0.98 -11.55
C LEU A 13 -0.27 -2.21 -12.42
N LEU A 14 0.74 -2.94 -12.90
CA LEU A 14 0.56 -4.10 -13.78
C LEU A 14 0.19 -5.42 -13.07
N PHE A 15 0.06 -5.42 -11.73
CA PHE A 15 -0.56 -6.55 -11.02
C PHE A 15 -2.10 -6.45 -10.95
N VAL A 16 -2.69 -5.38 -11.48
CA VAL A 16 -4.16 -5.20 -11.59
C VAL A 16 -4.62 -5.49 -13.02
N THR A 17 -4.32 -6.67 -13.56
CA THR A 17 -5.11 -7.22 -14.67
C THR A 17 -6.22 -8.11 -14.10
N VAL A 18 -7.12 -7.48 -13.33
CA VAL A 18 -8.43 -8.07 -13.03
C VAL A 18 -9.47 -7.14 -13.67
N SER A 19 -9.88 -7.52 -14.88
CA SER A 19 -11.11 -7.10 -15.57
C SER A 19 -11.52 -5.63 -15.43
N SER A 20 -11.11 -4.81 -16.40
CA SER A 20 -11.64 -3.47 -16.67
C SER A 20 -13.12 -3.57 -17.08
N ASN A 21 -14.04 -3.22 -16.16
CA ASN A 21 -15.37 -2.63 -16.44
C ASN A 21 -16.14 -2.22 -15.15
N VAL A 22 -15.54 -2.26 -13.95
CA VAL A 22 -16.23 -1.93 -12.67
C VAL A 22 -15.61 -0.72 -11.93
N TYR A 23 -14.43 -0.23 -12.34
CA TYR A 23 -13.63 0.70 -11.52
C TYR A 23 -14.03 2.18 -11.54
N ALA A 24 -14.85 2.66 -12.49
CA ALA A 24 -15.24 4.08 -12.53
C ALA A 24 -16.22 4.41 -11.39
N ASP A 25 -17.17 3.51 -11.14
CA ASP A 25 -18.18 3.65 -10.10
C ASP A 25 -17.57 3.54 -8.70
N ASP A 26 -16.63 2.62 -8.51
CA ASP A 26 -15.92 2.46 -7.22
C ASP A 26 -15.12 3.70 -6.83
N TRP A 27 -14.48 4.39 -7.79
CA TRP A 27 -13.73 5.61 -7.50
C TRP A 27 -14.62 6.82 -7.26
N TYR A 28 -15.70 6.96 -8.01
CA TYR A 28 -16.72 7.96 -7.73
C TYR A 28 -17.30 7.76 -6.32
N ASN A 29 -17.63 6.52 -5.94
CA ASN A 29 -18.17 6.19 -4.62
C ASN A 29 -17.17 6.47 -3.49
N ILE A 30 -15.87 6.19 -3.68
CA ILE A 30 -14.82 6.49 -2.70
C ILE A 30 -14.65 8.00 -2.53
N GLY A 31 -14.52 8.75 -3.64
CA GLY A 31 -14.38 10.20 -3.60
C GLY A 31 -15.62 10.88 -3.01
N TYR A 32 -16.81 10.40 -3.37
CA TYR A 32 -18.08 10.84 -2.81
C TYR A 32 -18.18 10.54 -1.31
N SER A 33 -17.78 9.34 -0.87
CA SER A 33 -17.79 8.99 0.55
C SER A 33 -16.89 9.91 1.36
N ILE A 34 -15.64 10.13 0.91
CA ILE A 34 -14.70 11.03 1.60
C ILE A 34 -15.25 12.47 1.61
N GLY A 35 -15.71 12.96 0.46
CA GLY A 35 -16.25 14.31 0.31
C GLY A 35 -17.50 14.55 1.14
N GLN A 36 -18.43 13.58 1.18
CA GLN A 36 -19.62 13.65 2.03
C GLN A 36 -19.28 13.60 3.51
N SER A 37 -18.35 12.72 3.94
CA SER A 37 -17.96 12.67 5.34
C SER A 37 -17.37 14.01 5.76
N ILE A 38 -16.31 14.48 5.08
CA ILE A 38 -15.61 15.72 5.43
C ILE A 38 -16.55 16.94 5.36
N GLY A 39 -17.47 16.97 4.39
CA GLY A 39 -18.42 18.07 4.23
C GLY A 39 -19.60 18.09 5.23
N ASN A 40 -20.04 16.94 5.74
CA ASN A 40 -21.28 16.84 6.54
C ASN A 40 -21.07 16.68 8.06
N SER A 41 -19.83 16.53 8.54
CA SER A 41 -19.43 16.56 9.97
C SER A 41 -19.77 15.40 10.94
N PRO A 42 -20.51 14.29 10.64
CA PRO A 42 -20.45 13.15 11.54
C PRO A 42 -19.12 12.40 11.35
N ALA A 43 -18.59 11.84 12.43
CA ALA A 43 -17.48 10.89 12.37
C ALA A 43 -17.95 9.66 11.60
N GLN A 44 -17.17 9.23 10.60
CA GLN A 44 -17.47 8.04 9.82
C GLN A 44 -16.33 7.03 9.95
N ASP A 45 -16.68 5.87 10.51
CA ASP A 45 -15.79 4.74 10.68
C ASP A 45 -16.29 3.57 9.83
N ASP A 46 -15.45 3.05 8.94
CA ASP A 46 -15.71 1.81 8.19
C ASP A 46 -14.47 0.91 8.20
N LYS A 47 -14.65 -0.37 8.51
CA LYS A 47 -13.56 -1.34 8.65
C LYS A 47 -13.95 -2.65 8.02
N SER A 48 -13.01 -3.21 7.25
CA SER A 48 -13.16 -4.56 6.73
C SER A 48 -11.86 -5.33 6.84
N PHE A 49 -11.97 -6.64 7.03
CA PHE A 49 -10.84 -7.54 7.15
C PHE A 49 -11.17 -8.86 6.49
N TYR A 50 -10.23 -9.35 5.69
CA TYR A 50 -10.27 -10.66 5.08
C TYR A 50 -8.90 -11.33 5.23
N LYS A 51 -8.90 -12.64 5.48
CA LYS A 51 -7.73 -13.51 5.33
C LYS A 51 -8.19 -14.80 4.65
N ASP A 52 -7.35 -15.36 3.80
CA ASP A 52 -7.58 -16.70 3.29
C ASP A 52 -7.28 -17.71 4.41
N ASP A 53 -8.32 -18.37 4.92
CA ASP A 53 -8.20 -19.35 6.00
C ASP A 53 -7.41 -20.60 5.58
N LYS A 54 -7.30 -20.89 4.28
CA LYS A 54 -6.59 -22.07 3.75
C LYS A 54 -5.13 -21.77 3.37
N TYR A 55 -4.72 -20.51 3.47
CA TYR A 55 -3.38 -20.09 3.12
C TYR A 55 -2.45 -20.20 4.32
N ASP A 56 -1.32 -20.90 4.13
CA ASP A 56 -0.26 -20.97 5.12
C ASP A 56 0.54 -19.66 5.09
N PHE A 57 0.47 -18.85 6.15
CA PHE A 57 1.19 -17.57 6.22
C PHE A 57 2.65 -17.72 6.71
N THR A 58 3.07 -18.92 7.14
CA THR A 58 4.40 -19.14 7.71
C THR A 58 5.51 -19.00 6.66
N HIS A 59 5.22 -19.29 5.39
CA HIS A 59 6.15 -19.17 4.26
C HIS A 59 6.48 -17.72 3.86
N ILE A 60 5.67 -16.72 4.23
CA ILE A 60 5.92 -15.31 3.90
C ILE A 60 7.06 -14.80 4.79
N LYS A 61 8.26 -14.67 4.23
CA LYS A 61 9.46 -14.20 4.94
C LYS A 61 9.97 -12.87 4.39
N LYS A 62 9.79 -12.61 3.09
CA LYS A 62 10.19 -11.39 2.40
C LYS A 62 8.99 -10.73 1.73
N ILE A 63 8.74 -9.46 2.04
CA ILE A 63 7.64 -8.68 1.49
C ILE A 63 8.17 -7.44 0.77
N CYS A 64 7.70 -7.21 -0.45
CA CYS A 64 7.89 -5.94 -1.14
C CYS A 64 6.73 -5.01 -0.80
N VAL A 65 7.00 -3.84 -0.21
CA VAL A 65 5.98 -2.88 0.22
C VAL A 65 5.83 -1.78 -0.81
N VAL A 66 4.59 -1.49 -1.19
CA VAL A 66 4.23 -0.45 -2.14
C VAL A 66 3.13 0.42 -1.55
N SER A 67 3.49 1.64 -1.15
CA SER A 67 2.52 2.64 -0.73
C SER A 67 2.20 3.60 -1.86
N THR A 68 0.92 3.86 -2.08
CA THR A 68 0.43 4.72 -3.16
C THR A 68 -0.65 5.65 -2.64
N VAL A 69 -0.78 6.80 -3.31
CA VAL A 69 -1.97 7.66 -3.23
C VAL A 69 -2.63 7.56 -4.61
N PRO A 70 -3.87 7.06 -4.71
CA PRO A 70 -4.60 7.11 -5.97
C PRO A 70 -4.71 8.55 -6.48
N PRO A 71 -4.50 8.83 -7.78
CA PRO A 71 -4.43 10.20 -8.28
C PRO A 71 -5.63 11.09 -7.92
N GLN A 72 -6.83 10.52 -7.92
CA GLN A 72 -8.08 11.18 -7.54
C GLN A 72 -8.16 11.57 -6.06
N CYS A 73 -7.32 10.98 -5.20
CA CYS A 73 -7.29 11.22 -3.77
C CYS A 73 -6.28 12.30 -3.34
N TYR A 74 -5.44 12.83 -4.25
CA TYR A 74 -4.40 13.80 -3.89
C TYR A 74 -4.94 15.03 -3.15
N ALA A 75 -6.16 15.48 -3.46
CA ALA A 75 -6.80 16.61 -2.78
C ALA A 75 -7.06 16.36 -1.28
N TYR A 76 -7.08 15.10 -0.83
CA TYR A 76 -7.32 14.70 0.56
C TYR A 76 -6.04 14.33 1.31
N ILE A 77 -4.88 14.57 0.72
CA ILE A 77 -3.57 14.28 1.30
C ILE A 77 -2.86 15.60 1.64
N SER A 78 -2.54 15.80 2.92
CA SER A 78 -1.84 17.00 3.38
C SER A 78 -0.31 16.90 3.27
N ASP A 79 0.25 15.69 3.14
CA ASP A 79 1.70 15.45 3.07
C ASP A 79 2.06 14.84 1.70
N PRO A 80 2.73 15.57 0.79
CA PRO A 80 3.07 15.07 -0.55
C PRO A 80 4.12 13.95 -0.53
N TYR A 81 4.84 13.76 0.60
CA TYR A 81 5.84 12.72 0.77
C TYR A 81 5.32 11.50 1.54
N ILE A 82 4.02 11.44 1.80
CA ILE A 82 3.42 10.41 2.68
C ILE A 82 3.74 8.98 2.21
N THR A 83 3.77 8.73 0.90
CA THR A 83 4.04 7.39 0.35
C THR A 83 5.43 6.89 0.73
N GLN A 84 6.46 7.73 0.62
CA GLN A 84 7.83 7.38 1.00
C GLN A 84 7.97 7.27 2.52
N LYS A 85 7.49 8.28 3.26
CA LYS A 85 7.56 8.33 4.73
C LYS A 85 6.88 7.10 5.35
N TYR A 86 5.72 6.73 4.81
CA TYR A 86 4.91 5.65 5.36
C TYR A 86 5.41 4.26 4.97
N THR A 87 5.95 4.10 3.76
CA THR A 87 6.63 2.85 3.38
C THR A 87 7.78 2.54 4.34
N ASN A 88 8.58 3.54 4.68
CA ASN A 88 9.65 3.38 5.66
C ASN A 88 9.09 3.00 7.04
N TYR A 89 8.04 3.68 7.51
CA TYR A 89 7.40 3.36 8.78
C TYR A 89 6.90 1.91 8.83
N ILE A 90 6.27 1.41 7.76
CA ILE A 90 5.81 0.01 7.67
C ILE A 90 6.99 -0.95 7.80
N SER A 91 8.05 -0.76 7.00
CA SER A 91 9.21 -1.66 7.03
C SER A 91 9.84 -1.74 8.43
N HIS A 92 9.94 -0.62 9.14
CA HIS A 92 10.43 -0.60 10.53
C HIS A 92 9.46 -1.29 11.49
N SER A 93 8.15 -1.03 11.35
CA SER A 93 7.13 -1.57 12.26
C SER A 93 6.99 -3.10 12.16
N PHE A 94 7.29 -3.68 11.00
CA PHE A 94 7.17 -5.12 10.74
C PHE A 94 8.49 -5.89 10.83
N ALA A 95 9.60 -5.23 11.18
CA ALA A 95 10.94 -5.82 11.16
C ALA A 95 11.08 -7.07 12.07
N ASP A 96 10.25 -7.20 13.12
CA ASP A 96 10.21 -8.39 13.98
C ASP A 96 9.41 -9.57 13.41
N ILE A 97 8.68 -9.38 12.31
CA ILE A 97 7.75 -10.38 11.74
C ILE A 97 8.27 -10.92 10.41
N CYS A 98 8.79 -10.05 9.55
CA CYS A 98 9.31 -10.41 8.24
C CYS A 98 10.28 -9.35 7.73
N ASN A 99 11.12 -9.73 6.76
CA ASN A 99 11.95 -8.78 6.06
C ASN A 99 11.10 -7.99 5.05
N MET A 100 11.10 -6.68 5.14
CA MET A 100 10.36 -5.80 4.25
C MET A 100 11.33 -4.88 3.51
N SER A 101 11.11 -4.74 2.20
CA SER A 101 11.81 -3.75 1.38
C SER A 101 10.78 -2.97 0.57
N SER A 102 11.03 -1.68 0.38
CA SER A 102 10.22 -0.86 -0.50
C SER A 102 10.39 -1.29 -1.95
N ALA A 103 9.37 -1.03 -2.79
CA ALA A 103 9.53 -1.17 -4.24
C ALA A 103 10.63 -0.28 -4.83
N ASN A 104 10.97 0.84 -4.19
CA ASN A 104 12.08 1.68 -4.64
C ASN A 104 13.42 0.97 -4.40
N GLU A 105 13.65 0.43 -3.19
CA GLU A 105 14.87 -0.34 -2.90
C GLU A 105 14.97 -1.58 -3.80
N ALA A 106 13.86 -2.28 -4.02
CA ALA A 106 13.81 -3.41 -4.95
C ALA A 106 14.14 -2.98 -6.39
N GLY A 107 13.63 -1.82 -6.82
CA GLY A 107 13.89 -1.19 -8.11
C GLY A 107 15.33 -0.76 -8.29
N ASP A 108 15.96 -0.21 -7.25
CA ASP A 108 17.36 0.21 -7.26
C ASP A 108 18.30 -1.00 -7.43
N VAL A 109 18.05 -2.08 -6.67
CA VAL A 109 18.82 -3.33 -6.81
C VAL A 109 18.62 -3.94 -8.20
N PHE A 110 17.38 -3.98 -8.70
CA PHE A 110 17.10 -4.47 -10.04
C PHE A 110 17.80 -3.63 -11.12
N THR A 111 17.72 -2.30 -11.01
CA THR A 111 18.35 -1.39 -11.97
C THR A 111 19.87 -1.56 -11.94
N ALA A 112 20.49 -1.72 -10.77
CA ALA A 112 21.92 -1.98 -10.67
C ALA A 112 22.35 -3.31 -11.33
N LEU A 113 21.47 -4.33 -11.35
CA LEU A 113 21.76 -5.63 -11.96
C LEU A 113 21.56 -5.63 -13.49
N TYR A 114 20.71 -4.75 -14.02
CA TYR A 114 20.26 -4.79 -15.42
C TYR A 114 20.43 -3.46 -16.17
N SER A 115 21.09 -2.46 -15.58
CA SER A 115 21.22 -1.08 -16.10
C SER A 115 21.76 -1.02 -17.52
N ASP A 116 22.62 -1.96 -17.89
CA ASP A 116 23.35 -1.95 -19.14
C ASP A 116 22.61 -2.71 -20.27
N THR A 117 21.51 -3.37 -19.93
CA THR A 117 20.80 -4.29 -20.85
C THR A 117 19.34 -3.94 -21.07
N LEU A 118 18.69 -3.27 -20.10
CA LEU A 118 17.27 -2.95 -20.17
C LEU A 118 17.04 -1.45 -20.02
N LYS A 119 16.35 -0.85 -21.00
CA LYS A 119 15.98 0.56 -20.95
C LYS A 119 14.85 0.75 -19.93
N PRO A 120 15.01 1.61 -18.90
CA PRO A 120 13.95 1.89 -17.95
C PRO A 120 12.63 2.30 -18.64
N GLY A 121 11.52 1.73 -18.18
CA GLY A 121 10.18 2.01 -18.70
C GLY A 121 9.78 1.26 -19.97
N SER A 122 10.67 0.44 -20.56
CA SER A 122 10.26 -0.46 -21.65
C SER A 122 9.39 -1.62 -21.15
N THR A 123 8.63 -2.25 -22.04
CA THR A 123 7.83 -3.43 -21.73
C THR A 123 8.69 -4.59 -21.21
N GLU A 124 9.89 -4.75 -21.78
CA GLU A 124 10.87 -5.76 -21.38
C GLU A 124 11.40 -5.47 -19.97
N PHE A 125 11.73 -4.21 -19.68
CA PHE A 125 12.13 -3.77 -18.33
C PHE A 125 11.06 -4.11 -17.30
N ASN A 126 9.80 -3.78 -17.60
CA ASN A 126 8.68 -4.03 -16.68
C ASN A 126 8.45 -5.54 -16.46
N SER A 127 8.53 -6.34 -17.52
CA SER A 127 8.36 -7.80 -17.45
C SER A 127 9.50 -8.46 -16.65
N ALA A 128 10.73 -7.99 -16.85
CA ALA A 128 11.90 -8.44 -16.11
C ALA A 128 11.81 -8.04 -14.63
N TYR A 129 11.35 -6.82 -14.34
CA TYR A 129 11.16 -6.35 -12.97
C TYR A 129 10.08 -7.15 -12.22
N ILE A 130 8.94 -7.43 -12.85
CA ILE A 130 7.90 -8.31 -12.29
C ILE A 130 8.48 -9.70 -11.99
N THR A 131 9.26 -10.25 -12.92
CA THR A 131 9.92 -11.54 -12.72
C THR A 131 10.91 -11.49 -11.56
N TYR A 132 11.68 -10.40 -11.44
CA TYR A 132 12.58 -10.17 -10.32
C TYR A 132 11.83 -10.15 -8.99
N ILE A 133 10.71 -9.41 -8.90
CA ILE A 133 9.89 -9.37 -7.69
C ILE A 133 9.37 -10.77 -7.33
N ARG A 134 8.83 -11.51 -8.31
CA ARG A 134 8.31 -12.87 -8.09
C ARG A 134 9.36 -13.88 -7.64
N LYS A 135 10.62 -13.68 -8.03
CA LYS A 135 11.73 -14.57 -7.65
C LYS A 135 12.32 -14.24 -6.27
N ASN A 136 12.27 -12.98 -5.85
CA ASN A 136 13.01 -12.51 -4.68
C ASN A 136 12.14 -12.20 -3.45
N TYR A 137 10.82 -12.07 -3.64
CA TYR A 137 9.86 -11.78 -2.58
C TYR A 137 8.78 -12.86 -2.54
N ASP A 138 8.28 -13.17 -1.34
CA ASP A 138 7.19 -14.14 -1.14
C ASP A 138 5.82 -13.48 -1.32
N ALA A 139 5.73 -12.18 -1.01
CA ALA A 139 4.51 -11.41 -1.16
C ALA A 139 4.79 -9.94 -1.52
N VAL A 140 3.77 -9.28 -2.08
CA VAL A 140 3.71 -7.83 -2.25
C VAL A 140 2.62 -7.28 -1.32
N LEU A 141 2.96 -6.29 -0.51
CA LEU A 141 2.02 -5.55 0.31
C LEU A 141 1.72 -4.21 -0.34
N TYR A 142 0.54 -4.09 -0.92
CA TYR A 142 0.00 -2.82 -1.39
C TYR A 142 -0.66 -2.07 -0.26
N VAL A 143 -0.42 -0.77 -0.22
CA VAL A 143 -0.92 0.12 0.82
C VAL A 143 -1.46 1.37 0.13
N ASN A 144 -2.78 1.44 -0.03
CA ASN A 144 -3.42 2.60 -0.66
C ASN A 144 -3.82 3.59 0.42
N ILE A 145 -3.38 4.85 0.29
CA ILE A 145 -3.73 5.95 1.17
C ILE A 145 -4.73 6.84 0.44
N TYR A 146 -6.00 6.78 0.84
CA TYR A 146 -7.11 7.50 0.21
C TYR A 146 -7.36 8.86 0.86
N ALA A 147 -7.11 8.99 2.16
CA ALA A 147 -7.15 10.26 2.88
C ALA A 147 -6.08 10.28 3.96
N TYR A 148 -5.42 11.43 4.11
CA TYR A 148 -4.43 11.71 5.15
C TYR A 148 -4.38 13.22 5.35
N ASN A 149 -5.25 13.76 6.19
CA ASN A 149 -5.29 15.19 6.49
C ASN A 149 -5.88 15.45 7.88
N GLN A 150 -5.81 16.70 8.30
CA GLN A 150 -6.42 17.16 9.54
C GLN A 150 -7.06 18.52 9.28
N ASN A 151 -8.32 18.68 9.70
CA ASN A 151 -9.06 19.93 9.56
C ASN A 151 -9.74 20.27 10.90
N GLU A 152 -9.55 21.49 11.40
CA GLU A 152 -10.22 22.00 12.62
C GLU A 152 -10.13 21.06 13.85
N GLY A 153 -9.02 20.34 14.01
CA GLY A 153 -8.83 19.38 15.10
C GLY A 153 -9.51 18.01 14.91
N LEU A 154 -10.12 17.80 13.74
CA LEU A 154 -10.63 16.52 13.25
C LEU A 154 -9.58 15.88 12.32
N GLY A 155 -9.20 14.65 12.62
CA GLY A 155 -8.29 13.90 11.75
C GLY A 155 -9.06 13.08 10.71
N ASN A 156 -8.48 12.94 9.52
CA ASN A 156 -9.01 12.12 8.44
C ASN A 156 -7.93 11.17 7.94
N VAL A 157 -8.14 9.87 8.18
CA VAL A 157 -7.30 8.82 7.61
C VAL A 157 -8.18 7.72 7.04
N PHE A 158 -7.98 7.44 5.75
CA PHE A 158 -8.58 6.28 5.09
C PHE A 158 -7.51 5.59 4.29
N MET A 159 -7.31 4.30 4.58
CA MET A 159 -6.36 3.48 3.87
C MET A 159 -6.76 2.01 3.83
N ASP A 160 -6.16 1.27 2.91
CA ASP A 160 -6.23 -0.18 2.87
C ASP A 160 -4.87 -0.85 2.66
N PHE A 161 -4.84 -2.14 2.97
CA PHE A 161 -3.71 -3.04 2.85
C PHE A 161 -4.16 -4.26 2.05
N ARG A 162 -3.45 -4.60 0.97
CA ARG A 162 -3.65 -5.84 0.21
C ARG A 162 -2.34 -6.61 0.17
N LEU A 163 -2.33 -7.82 0.71
CA LEU A 163 -1.20 -8.72 0.66
C LEU A 163 -1.44 -9.76 -0.43
N ILE A 164 -0.55 -9.80 -1.41
CA ILE A 164 -0.63 -10.66 -2.59
C ILE A 164 0.54 -11.63 -2.56
N ASP A 165 0.27 -12.94 -2.65
CA ASP A 165 1.31 -13.95 -2.82
C ASP A 165 1.93 -13.81 -4.22
N THR A 166 3.26 -13.73 -4.30
CA THR A 166 3.95 -13.47 -5.58
C THR A 166 3.95 -14.66 -6.53
N LYS A 167 3.82 -15.88 -6.00
CA LYS A 167 3.87 -17.13 -6.78
C LYS A 167 2.53 -17.42 -7.44
N THR A 168 1.45 -17.19 -6.71
CA THR A 168 0.08 -17.47 -7.13
C THR A 168 -0.63 -16.23 -7.69
N GLY A 169 -0.17 -15.03 -7.33
CA GLY A 169 -0.83 -13.77 -7.67
C GLY A 169 -2.16 -13.56 -6.94
N LYS A 170 -2.48 -14.35 -5.92
CA LYS A 170 -3.75 -14.27 -5.20
C LYS A 170 -3.66 -13.31 -4.02
N ASP A 171 -4.76 -12.60 -3.77
CA ASP A 171 -4.97 -11.85 -2.53
C ASP A 171 -5.15 -12.83 -1.37
N VAL A 172 -4.24 -12.78 -0.40
CA VAL A 172 -4.23 -13.70 0.75
C VAL A 172 -4.65 -13.01 2.04
N MET A 173 -4.50 -11.68 2.12
CA MET A 173 -5.00 -10.88 3.23
C MET A 173 -5.36 -9.48 2.78
N TYR A 174 -6.45 -8.95 3.33
CA TYR A 174 -6.94 -7.60 3.10
C TYR A 174 -7.35 -6.93 4.41
N TYR A 175 -7.04 -5.64 4.56
CA TYR A 175 -7.51 -4.84 5.67
C TYR A 175 -7.80 -3.40 5.22
N LYS A 176 -8.98 -2.90 5.58
CA LYS A 176 -9.42 -1.52 5.34
C LYS A 176 -9.76 -0.87 6.67
N ASP A 177 -9.36 0.39 6.86
CA ASP A 177 -9.80 1.21 7.99
C ASP A 177 -9.97 2.65 7.50
N MET A 178 -11.20 3.14 7.57
CA MET A 178 -11.61 4.49 7.27
C MET A 178 -12.01 5.16 8.58
N ARG A 179 -11.40 6.30 8.87
CA ARG A 179 -11.66 7.15 10.03
C ARG A 179 -11.69 8.60 9.57
N LEU A 180 -12.89 9.09 9.29
CA LEU A 180 -13.11 10.44 8.80
C LEU A 180 -13.80 11.27 9.88
N ASN A 181 -13.42 12.55 9.97
CA ASN A 181 -13.80 13.49 11.02
C ASN A 181 -13.58 12.97 12.44
N ALA A 182 -12.49 12.22 12.67
CA ALA A 182 -12.22 11.67 13.98
C ALA A 182 -11.84 12.80 14.96
N PRO A 183 -12.67 13.06 16.00
CA PRO A 183 -12.45 14.21 16.89
C PRO A 183 -11.22 14.02 17.75
N ARG A 184 -10.45 15.10 17.96
CA ARG A 184 -9.24 15.13 18.80
C ARG A 184 -8.23 14.03 18.42
N SER A 185 -8.25 13.60 17.16
CA SER A 185 -7.40 12.54 16.64
C SER A 185 -6.43 13.13 15.64
N ASP A 186 -5.15 12.92 15.91
CA ASP A 186 -4.06 13.29 15.03
C ASP A 186 -3.93 12.27 13.88
N LYS A 187 -3.73 12.75 12.65
CA LYS A 187 -3.62 11.90 11.44
C LYS A 187 -2.40 10.99 11.50
N GLU A 188 -1.27 11.46 12.05
CA GLU A 188 -0.06 10.65 12.25
C GLU A 188 -0.35 9.50 13.24
N GLY A 189 -0.97 9.80 14.38
CA GLY A 189 -1.36 8.77 15.37
C GLY A 189 -2.37 7.76 14.82
N MET A 190 -3.32 8.21 13.99
CA MET A 190 -4.31 7.32 13.37
C MET A 190 -3.71 6.40 12.34
N ILE A 191 -2.89 6.91 11.42
CA ILE A 191 -2.29 6.07 10.38
C ILE A 191 -1.41 4.98 11.01
N GLN A 192 -0.68 5.29 12.09
CA GLN A 192 0.12 4.32 12.87
C GLN A 192 -0.76 3.27 13.57
N ARG A 193 -1.88 3.68 14.19
CA ARG A 193 -2.84 2.77 14.82
C ARG A 193 -3.42 1.79 13.83
N ILE A 194 -3.78 2.27 12.65
CA ILE A 194 -4.31 1.44 11.56
C ILE A 194 -3.25 0.42 11.13
N THR A 195 -1.99 0.84 10.91
CA THR A 195 -0.88 -0.07 10.60
C THR A 195 -0.68 -1.13 11.67
N ASN A 196 -0.66 -0.73 12.94
CA ASN A 196 -0.39 -1.65 14.05
C ASN A 196 -1.53 -2.67 14.21
N THR A 197 -2.75 -2.29 13.83
CA THR A 197 -3.89 -3.21 13.76
C THR A 197 -3.68 -4.24 12.65
N PHE A 198 -3.28 -3.81 11.45
CA PHE A 198 -2.93 -4.73 10.36
C PHE A 198 -1.76 -5.65 10.74
N ARG A 199 -0.68 -5.10 11.31
CA ARG A 199 0.46 -5.84 11.83
C ARG A 199 0.06 -6.94 12.81
N THR A 200 -0.82 -6.60 13.75
CA THR A 200 -1.32 -7.55 14.75
C THR A 200 -2.12 -8.68 14.09
N LYS A 201 -2.97 -8.35 13.10
CA LYS A 201 -3.73 -9.34 12.34
C LYS A 201 -2.82 -10.25 11.52
N PHE A 202 -1.81 -9.69 10.85
CA PHE A 202 -0.82 -10.44 10.11
C PHE A 202 0.02 -11.37 11.00
N LYS A 203 0.49 -10.87 12.15
CA LYS A 203 1.22 -11.69 13.15
C LYS A 203 0.38 -12.85 13.66
N LYS A 204 -0.90 -12.63 13.95
CA LYS A 204 -1.84 -13.71 14.33
C LYS A 204 -2.00 -14.74 13.23
N ALA A 205 -2.14 -14.30 11.97
CA ALA A 205 -2.24 -15.22 10.83
C ALA A 205 -1.00 -16.10 10.67
N LYS A 206 0.21 -15.57 10.94
CA LYS A 206 1.46 -16.35 10.91
C LYS A 206 1.62 -17.36 12.04
N ASN A 207 0.94 -17.17 13.18
CA ASN A 207 1.13 -17.99 14.38
C ASN A 207 0.02 -19.03 14.62
N ASN A 208 -1.06 -19.01 13.83
CA ASN A 208 -2.21 -19.90 14.01
C ASN A 208 -2.09 -21.22 13.21
N TYR A 209 -0.86 -21.63 12.93
CA TYR A 209 -0.43 -22.88 12.30
C TYR A 209 0.79 -23.41 13.03
#